data_AF-A0A3C1U2N7-F1
#
_entry.id   AF-A0A3C1U2N7-F1
#
_cell.length_a   1.000
_cell.length_b   1.000
_cell.length_c   1.000
_cell.angle_alpha   90.00
_cell.angle_beta   90.00
_cell.angle_gamma   90.00
#
_symmetry.space_group_name_H-M   'P 1'
#
loop_
_entity.id
_entity.type
_entity.pdbx_description
1 polymer ?
#
loop_
_entity_poly.entity_id
_entity_poly.type
_entity_poly.pdbx_seq_one_letter_code
_entity_poly.pdbx_strand_id
1 'polypeptide(L)'
;MLSGRRLDLLDPSPMDIEIIDIAHGLARVSRWNGQTKGNNPMSVAQHSVLVEKILTLNAPKMEQRWRLAALLHDSPEYVIGDMISPFKYALGGIYRDIESRLEAAVH
;
A
#
# COMPACT_ATOMS: atom_id res chain seq x y z
N MET A 1 -14.13 1.08 -7.12
CA MET A 1 -12.94 0.93 -7.97
C MET A 1 -13.34 1.00 -9.44
N LEU A 2 -12.40 1.26 -10.36
CA LEU A 2 -12.72 1.35 -11.80
C LEU A 2 -13.19 0.02 -12.40
N SER A 3 -12.82 -1.10 -11.78
CA SER A 3 -13.33 -2.45 -12.08
C SER A 3 -14.83 -2.62 -11.84
N GLY A 4 -15.50 -1.68 -11.16
CA GLY A 4 -16.88 -1.81 -10.69
C GLY A 4 -17.01 -2.41 -9.28
N ARG A 5 -15.92 -2.95 -8.72
CA ARG A 5 -15.88 -3.46 -7.34
C ARG A 5 -15.91 -2.34 -6.31
N ARG A 6 -16.24 -2.69 -5.07
CA ARG A 6 -16.29 -1.81 -3.90
C ARG A 6 -15.74 -2.55 -2.68
N LEU A 7 -15.04 -1.83 -1.82
CA LEU A 7 -14.46 -2.37 -0.59
C LEU A 7 -15.03 -1.60 0.60
N ASP A 8 -15.47 -2.31 1.63
CA ASP A 8 -15.82 -1.71 2.92
C ASP A 8 -14.52 -1.36 3.67
N LEU A 9 -14.42 -0.12 4.16
CA LEU A 9 -13.22 0.36 4.86
C LEU A 9 -13.09 -0.19 6.29
N LEU A 10 -14.23 -0.48 6.94
CA LEU A 10 -14.26 -0.91 8.33
C LEU A 10 -14.30 -2.44 8.44
N ASP A 11 -14.85 -3.12 7.44
CA ASP A 11 -14.94 -4.58 7.38
C ASP A 11 -14.57 -5.12 5.98
N PRO A 12 -13.30 -4.96 5.54
CA PRO A 12 -12.88 -5.33 4.20
C PRO A 12 -12.93 -6.84 3.98
N SER A 13 -13.58 -7.26 2.90
CA SER A 13 -13.60 -8.65 2.45
C SER A 13 -12.41 -8.93 1.51
N PRO A 14 -11.63 -10.01 1.72
CA PRO A 14 -10.59 -10.43 0.79
C PRO A 14 -11.13 -10.68 -0.63
N MET A 15 -12.40 -11.12 -0.73
CA MET A 15 -13.05 -11.40 -2.01
C MET A 15 -13.32 -10.15 -2.83
N ASP A 16 -13.22 -8.96 -2.24
CA ASP A 16 -13.42 -7.66 -2.88
C ASP A 16 -12.12 -7.00 -3.36
N ILE A 17 -10.98 -7.66 -3.14
CA ILE A 17 -9.65 -7.15 -3.47
C ILE A 17 -9.16 -7.73 -4.80
N GLU A 18 -8.74 -6.83 -5.69
CA GLU A 18 -8.15 -7.18 -6.97
C GLU A 18 -6.84 -6.43 -7.16
N ILE A 19 -5.80 -7.14 -7.57
CA ILE A 19 -4.46 -6.55 -7.75
C ILE A 19 -4.45 -5.40 -8.77
N ILE A 20 -5.35 -5.44 -9.76
CA ILE A 20 -5.46 -4.38 -10.77
C ILE A 20 -5.96 -3.06 -10.15
N ASP A 21 -6.84 -3.12 -9.16
CA ASP A 21 -7.37 -1.95 -8.47
C ASP A 21 -6.32 -1.36 -7.53
N ILE A 22 -5.59 -2.23 -6.81
CA ILE A 22 -4.42 -1.82 -5.98
C ILE A 22 -3.39 -1.12 -6.87
N ALA A 23 -2.93 -1.77 -7.94
CA ALA A 23 -1.92 -1.22 -8.83
C ALA A 23 -2.35 0.12 -9.43
N HIS A 24 -3.62 0.25 -9.84
CA HIS A 24 -4.13 1.49 -10.40
C HIS A 24 -4.13 2.65 -9.39
N GLY A 25 -4.57 2.38 -8.15
CA GLY A 25 -4.60 3.35 -7.06
C GLY A 25 -3.20 3.76 -6.63
N LEU A 26 -2.36 2.79 -6.26
CA LEU A 26 -0.99 3.04 -5.77
C LEU A 26 -0.11 3.76 -6.80
N ALA A 27 -0.35 3.58 -8.10
CA ALA A 27 0.36 4.29 -9.15
C ALA A 27 0.07 5.81 -9.18
N ARG A 28 -0.98 6.26 -8.49
CA ARG A 28 -1.45 7.67 -8.46
C ARG A 28 -1.36 8.29 -7.07
N VAL A 29 -1.38 7.50 -6.00
CA VAL A 29 -1.15 7.99 -4.64
C VAL A 29 0.30 8.48 -4.54
N SER A 30 0.47 9.76 -4.21
CA SER A 30 1.77 10.42 -4.13
C SER A 30 2.31 10.35 -2.71
N ARG A 31 3.58 9.94 -2.57
CA ARG A 31 4.30 9.99 -1.30
C ARG A 31 4.84 11.38 -1.02
N TRP A 32 5.27 11.60 0.23
CA TRP A 32 5.91 12.85 0.68
C TRP A 32 5.02 14.09 0.48
N ASN A 33 3.70 13.90 0.48
CA ASN A 33 2.73 14.95 0.14
C ASN A 33 3.05 15.67 -1.19
N GLY A 34 3.65 14.96 -2.15
CA GLY A 34 4.04 15.50 -3.46
C GLY A 34 5.24 16.45 -3.44
N GLN A 35 5.93 16.62 -2.30
CA GLN A 35 7.15 17.44 -2.18
C GLN A 35 8.37 16.70 -2.74
N THR A 36 8.30 16.29 -4.01
CA THR A 36 9.33 15.52 -4.70
C THR A 36 9.84 16.26 -5.93
N LYS A 37 11.11 16.06 -6.27
CA LYS A 37 11.71 16.63 -7.49
C LYS A 37 11.31 15.79 -8.71
N GLY A 38 11.06 16.45 -9.83
CA GLY A 38 10.79 15.82 -11.13
C GLY A 38 9.40 16.15 -11.67
N ASN A 39 9.14 15.71 -12.91
CA ASN A 39 7.88 16.00 -13.60
C ASN A 39 6.70 15.14 -13.12
N ASN A 40 6.99 14.02 -12.44
CA ASN A 40 6.00 13.09 -11.92
C ASN A 40 6.21 12.92 -10.41
N PRO A 41 5.14 12.73 -9.62
CA PRO A 41 5.25 12.44 -8.20
C PRO A 41 5.88 11.07 -7.95
N MET A 42 6.55 10.90 -6.81
CA MET A 42 6.96 9.59 -6.31
C MET A 42 5.72 8.84 -5.82
N SER A 43 5.27 7.83 -6.57
CA SER A 43 4.06 7.09 -6.21
C SER A 43 4.31 6.00 -5.16
N VAL A 44 3.24 5.57 -4.47
CA VAL A 44 3.30 4.43 -3.54
C VAL A 44 3.66 3.14 -4.27
N ALA A 45 3.19 2.96 -5.52
CA ALA A 45 3.59 1.82 -6.35
C ALA A 45 5.10 1.81 -6.63
N GLN A 46 5.69 2.96 -6.96
CA GLN A 46 7.14 3.07 -7.18
C GLN A 46 7.93 2.74 -5.92
N HIS A 47 7.46 3.22 -4.77
CA HIS A 47 8.03 2.89 -3.46
C HIS A 47 7.95 1.38 -3.16
N SER A 48 6.78 0.76 -3.35
CA SER A 48 6.57 -0.66 -3.08
C SER A 48 7.50 -1.55 -3.89
N VAL A 49 7.68 -1.24 -5.19
CA VAL A 49 8.65 -1.95 -6.06
C VAL A 49 10.10 -1.71 -5.59
N LEU A 50 10.42 -0.50 -5.13
CA LEU A 50 11.76 -0.21 -4.61
C LEU A 50 12.04 -0.99 -3.31
N VAL A 51 11.07 -1.10 -2.41
CA VAL A 51 11.16 -1.88 -1.16
C VAL A 51 11.39 -3.36 -1.47
N GLU A 52 10.61 -3.97 -2.36
CA GLU A 52 10.81 -5.36 -2.77
C GLU A 52 12.22 -5.58 -3.36
N LYS A 53 12.68 -4.68 -4.24
CA LYS A 53 14.02 -4.76 -4.82
C LYS A 53 15.12 -4.70 -3.77
N ILE A 54 15.02 -3.76 -2.82
CA ILE A 54 15.96 -3.64 -1.71
C ILE A 54 15.96 -4.92 -0.87
N LEU A 55 14.79 -5.48 -0.58
CA LEU A 55 14.67 -6.73 0.18
C LEU A 55 15.33 -7.90 -0.57
N THR A 56 15.04 -8.06 -1.86
CA THR A 56 15.64 -9.10 -2.71
C THR A 56 17.16 -8.99 -2.79
N LEU A 57 17.70 -7.77 -2.85
CA LEU A 57 19.16 -7.55 -2.87
C LEU A 57 19.82 -7.89 -1.52
N ASN A 58 19.17 -7.55 -0.40
CA ASN A 58 19.71 -7.81 0.94
C ASN A 58 19.51 -9.26 1.40
N ALA A 59 18.48 -9.95 0.89
CA ALA A 59 18.13 -11.31 1.27
C ALA A 59 17.81 -12.17 0.03
N PRO A 60 18.80 -12.50 -0.82
CA PRO A 60 18.56 -13.17 -2.10
C PRO A 60 17.97 -14.58 -1.99
N LYS A 61 18.11 -15.23 -0.82
CA LYS A 61 17.55 -16.56 -0.52
C LYS A 61 16.15 -16.49 0.14
N MET A 62 15.61 -15.29 0.33
CA MET A 62 14.30 -15.12 0.94
C MET A 62 13.20 -15.72 0.05
N GLU A 63 12.29 -16.46 0.69
CA GLU A 63 11.14 -17.09 0.03
C GLU A 63 10.26 -16.05 -0.68
N GLN A 64 9.63 -16.46 -1.78
CA GLN A 64 8.81 -15.59 -2.62
C GLN A 64 7.66 -14.91 -1.86
N ARG A 65 7.03 -15.60 -0.89
CA ARG A 65 5.94 -15.04 -0.08
C ARG A 65 6.34 -13.77 0.67
N TRP A 66 7.58 -13.67 1.13
CA TRP A 66 8.07 -12.49 1.86
C TRP A 66 8.37 -11.33 0.92
N ARG A 67 8.80 -11.62 -0.31
CA ARG A 67 8.95 -10.60 -1.36
C ARG A 67 7.59 -10.06 -1.79
N LEU A 68 6.59 -10.94 -1.88
CA LEU A 68 5.21 -10.55 -2.17
C LEU A 68 4.63 -9.69 -1.04
N ALA A 69 4.81 -10.09 0.23
CA ALA A 69 4.42 -9.27 1.38
C ALA A 69 5.09 -7.89 1.36
N ALA A 70 6.39 -7.83 1.03
CA ALA A 70 7.09 -6.54 0.87
C ALA A 70 6.56 -5.70 -0.30
N LEU A 71 6.15 -6.33 -1.40
CA LEU A 71 5.54 -5.63 -2.52
C LEU A 71 4.13 -5.11 -2.19
N LEU A 72 3.40 -5.79 -1.30
CA LEU A 72 2.01 -5.47 -0.93
C LEU A 72 1.89 -4.72 0.40
N HIS A 73 2.99 -4.41 1.10
CA HIS A 73 2.93 -3.84 2.45
C HIS A 73 2.12 -2.53 2.55
N ASP A 74 2.27 -1.63 1.57
CA ASP A 74 1.51 -0.37 1.50
C ASP A 74 0.24 -0.50 0.63
N SER A 75 -0.20 -1.73 0.33
CA SER A 75 -1.41 -1.94 -0.46
C SER A 75 -2.67 -1.29 0.13
N PRO A 76 -2.90 -1.21 1.46
CA PRO A 76 -4.07 -0.51 2.01
C PRO A 76 -4.23 0.94 1.51
N GLU A 77 -3.14 1.61 1.17
CA GLU A 77 -3.12 3.02 0.74
C GLU A 77 -3.89 3.26 -0.56
N TYR A 78 -4.21 2.22 -1.34
CA TYR A 78 -5.08 2.37 -2.52
C TYR A 78 -6.52 2.80 -2.17
N VAL A 79 -6.94 2.61 -0.90
CA VAL A 79 -8.25 3.06 -0.42
C VAL A 79 -8.14 4.16 0.65
N ILE A 80 -7.17 4.07 1.56
CA ILE A 80 -7.03 5.04 2.67
C ILE A 80 -6.07 6.20 2.37
N GLY A 81 -5.31 6.13 1.28
CA GLY A 81 -4.28 7.12 0.91
C GLY A 81 -2.97 6.98 1.70
N ASP A 82 -1.91 7.60 1.19
CA ASP A 82 -0.63 7.75 1.90
C ASP A 82 -0.79 8.78 3.01
N MET A 83 -0.34 8.42 4.21
CA MET A 83 -0.33 9.30 5.36
C MET A 83 1.08 9.36 5.93
N ILE A 84 1.63 10.57 6.03
CA ILE A 84 2.98 10.76 6.58
C ILE A 84 3.05 10.21 8.01
N SER A 85 4.16 9.54 8.33
CA SER A 85 4.35 8.84 9.59
C SER A 85 4.04 9.70 10.83
N PRO A 86 4.40 11.01 10.91
CA PRO A 86 4.05 11.84 12.05
C PRO A 86 2.53 11.91 12.31
N PHE A 87 1.72 11.91 11.25
CA PHE A 87 0.26 11.99 11.39
C PHE A 87 -0.35 10.63 11.73
N LYS A 88 0.20 9.51 11.23
CA LYS A 88 -0.18 8.16 11.69
C LYS A 88 -0.01 8.01 13.20
N TYR A 89 1.03 8.62 13.79
CA TYR A 89 1.21 8.64 15.25
C TYR A 89 0.16 9.51 15.97
N ALA A 90 -0.24 10.63 15.39
CA ALA A 90 -1.22 11.55 15.98
C ALA A 90 -2.67 11.04 15.92
N LEU A 91 -3.03 10.30 14.86
CA LEU A 91 -4.41 9.79 14.65
C LEU A 91 -4.85 8.70 15.63
N GLY A 92 -3.92 8.12 16.40
CA GLY A 92 -4.25 7.13 17.43
C GLY A 92 -4.61 5.74 16.89
N GLY A 93 -5.32 4.95 17.71
CA GLY A 93 -5.54 3.52 17.50
C GLY A 93 -6.46 3.18 16.32
N ILE A 94 -7.54 3.95 16.12
CA ILE A 94 -8.57 3.65 15.10
C ILE A 94 -7.96 3.56 13.70
N TYR A 95 -7.01 4.44 13.36
CA TYR A 95 -6.34 4.39 12.06
C TYR A 95 -5.53 3.09 11.89
N ARG A 96 -4.81 2.66 12.93
CA ARG A 96 -4.05 1.41 12.89
C ARG A 96 -4.95 0.19 12.80
N ASP A 97 -6.12 0.22 13.44
CA ASP A 97 -7.09 -0.87 13.38
C ASP A 97 -7.66 -1.03 11.97
N ILE A 98 -7.97 0.09 11.30
CA ILE A 98 -8.40 0.10 9.90
C ILE A 98 -7.29 -0.40 8.98
N GLU A 99 -6.07 0.11 9.14
CA GLU A 99 -4.89 -0.31 8.37
C GLU A 99 -4.63 -1.82 8.52
N SER A 100 -4.72 -2.35 9.74
CA SER A 100 -4.52 -3.78 10.03
C SER A 100 -5.60 -4.67 9.41
N ARG A 101 -6.86 -4.21 9.38
CA ARG A 101 -7.95 -4.96 8.72
C ARG A 101 -7.76 -5.00 7.20
N LEU A 102 -7.34 -3.88 6.61
CA LEU A 102 -7.06 -3.82 5.18
C LEU A 102 -5.85 -4.68 4.81
N GLU A 103 -4.78 -4.65 5.59
CA GLU A 103 -3.61 -5.53 5.40
C GLU A 103 -4.03 -7.00 5.45
N ALA A 104 -4.82 -7.39 6.46
CA ALA A 104 -5.33 -8.75 6.59
C ALA A 104 -6.27 -9.17 5.45
N ALA A 105 -6.98 -8.24 4.82
CA ALA A 105 -7.83 -8.55 3.68
C ALA A 105 -7.02 -8.75 2.39
N VAL A 106 -5.87 -8.08 2.24
CA VAL A 106 -5.01 -8.18 1.05
C VAL A 106 -4.17 -9.47 1.06
N HIS A 107 -3.75 -9.94 2.24
CA HIS A 107 -2.89 -11.12 2.41
C HIS A 107 -3.67 -12.44 2.46
#